data_AF-A0A2D5K9G7-F1
#
_entry.id   AF-A0A2D5K9G7-F1
#
_cell.length_a   1.000
_cell.length_b   1.000
_cell.length_c   1.000
_cell.angle_alpha   90.00
_cell.angle_beta   90.00
_cell.angle_gamma   90.00
#
_symmetry.space_group_name_H-M   'P 1'
#
loop_
_entity.id
_entity.type
_entity.pdbx_description
1 polymer ?
#
loop_
_entity_poly.entity_id
_entity_poly.type
_entity_poly.pdbx_seq_one_letter_code
_entity_poly.pdbx_strand_id
1 'polypeptide(L)'
;MNASEIKIDLFRKLDSLKGKRLEEAYGMLLNFINSKNEIDEWQDLSKEQQEEILLGVEQLDKGEGRSHKDVMADLRKRYTDD
;
A
#
# COMPACT_ATOMS: atom_id res chain seq x y z
N MET A 1 32.40 -0.28 8.30
CA MET A 1 31.56 -1.25 9.00
C MET A 1 31.38 -2.49 8.13
N ASN A 2 31.51 -3.69 8.70
CA ASN A 2 31.17 -4.94 8.03
C ASN A 2 29.65 -5.23 8.13
N ALA A 3 29.18 -6.24 7.39
CA ALA A 3 27.75 -6.58 7.35
C ALA A 3 27.16 -6.90 8.74
N SER A 4 27.94 -7.52 9.63
CA SER A 4 27.52 -7.85 10.99
C SER A 4 27.38 -6.58 11.84
N GLU A 5 28.30 -5.64 11.72
CA GLU A 5 28.26 -4.35 12.42
C GLU A 5 27.04 -3.51 12.01
N ILE A 6 26.71 -3.51 10.71
CA ILE A 6 25.51 -2.80 10.18
C ILE A 6 24.23 -3.42 10.74
N LYS A 7 24.11 -4.75 10.74
CA LYS A 7 22.93 -5.46 11.26
C LYS A 7 22.74 -5.21 12.76
N ILE A 8 23.80 -5.25 13.53
CA ILE A 8 23.77 -5.00 14.98
C ILE A 8 23.38 -3.55 15.28
N ASP A 9 23.93 -2.57 14.56
CA ASP A 9 23.59 -1.16 14.74
C ASP A 9 22.12 -0.88 14.38
N LEU A 10 21.63 -1.43 13.26
CA LEU A 10 20.23 -1.33 12.86
C LEU A 10 19.29 -1.93 13.90
N PHE A 11 19.61 -3.14 14.41
CA PHE A 11 18.83 -3.78 15.46
C PHE A 11 18.69 -2.89 16.71
N ARG A 12 19.81 -2.31 17.19
CA ARG A 12 19.79 -1.41 18.35
C ARG A 12 18.95 -0.16 18.13
N LYS A 13 19.00 0.42 16.92
CA LYS A 13 18.18 1.58 16.56
C LYS A 13 16.70 1.23 16.55
N LEU A 14 16.32 0.07 15.99
CA LEU A 14 14.94 -0.40 15.99
C LEU A 14 14.43 -0.72 17.40
N ASP A 15 15.25 -1.38 18.23
CA ASP A 15 14.92 -1.73 19.62
C ASP A 15 14.65 -0.49 20.49
N SER A 16 15.27 0.65 20.15
CA SER A 16 15.02 1.92 20.83
C SER A 16 13.67 2.58 20.49
N LEU A 17 13.04 2.19 19.38
CA LEU A 17 11.74 2.72 18.94
C LEU A 17 10.59 2.03 19.65
N LYS A 18 9.50 2.77 19.89
CA LYS A 18 8.32 2.26 20.59
C LYS A 18 7.03 2.74 19.91
N GLY A 19 5.97 1.93 20.04
CA GLY A 19 4.64 2.25 19.53
C GLY A 19 4.65 2.60 18.04
N LYS A 20 3.90 3.64 17.66
CA LYS A 20 3.71 4.07 16.27
C LYS A 20 5.01 4.28 15.49
N ARG A 21 6.07 4.78 16.13
CA ARG A 21 7.37 5.01 15.45
C ARG A 21 8.07 3.70 15.06
N LEU A 22 7.86 2.64 15.84
CA LEU A 22 8.38 1.31 15.51
C LEU A 22 7.59 0.70 14.36
N GLU A 23 6.26 0.85 14.35
CA GLU A 23 5.39 0.39 13.27
C GLU A 23 5.71 1.06 11.93
N GLU A 24 5.92 2.38 11.93
CA GLU A 24 6.34 3.13 10.75
C GLU A 24 7.71 2.67 10.23
N ALA A 25 8.70 2.52 11.12
CA ALA A 25 10.02 2.03 10.76
C ALA A 25 9.98 0.59 10.21
N TYR A 26 9.14 -0.27 10.79
CA TYR A 26 8.90 -1.63 10.31
C TYR A 26 8.32 -1.63 8.89
N GLY A 27 7.26 -0.85 8.64
CA GLY A 27 6.65 -0.75 7.31
C GLY A 27 7.63 -0.26 6.26
N MET A 28 8.42 0.77 6.55
CA MET A 28 9.46 1.25 5.63
C MET A 28 10.54 0.20 5.33
N LEU A 29 11.02 -0.51 6.36
CA LEU A 29 12.04 -1.53 6.17
C LEU A 29 11.50 -2.74 5.39
N LEU A 30 10.25 -3.13 5.66
CA LEU A 30 9.56 -4.20 4.95
C LEU A 30 9.40 -3.85 3.47
N ASN A 31 8.93 -2.63 3.18
CA ASN A 31 8.82 -2.14 1.80
C ASN A 31 10.18 -2.15 1.10
N PHE A 32 11.26 -1.71 1.76
CA PHE A 32 12.60 -1.76 1.17
C PHE A 32 13.11 -3.19 0.91
N ILE A 33 12.78 -4.14 1.79
CA ILE A 33 13.16 -5.55 1.61
C ILE A 33 12.35 -6.18 0.47
N ASN A 34 11.06 -5.88 0.42
CA ASN A 34 10.13 -6.39 -0.57
C ASN A 34 10.26 -5.68 -1.92
N SER A 35 10.77 -4.45 -1.98
CA SER A 35 10.88 -3.68 -3.22
C SER A 35 11.89 -4.23 -4.21
N LYS A 36 12.78 -5.12 -3.77
CA LYS A 36 13.58 -5.94 -4.69
C LYS A 36 12.75 -6.94 -5.50
N ASN A 37 11.53 -7.25 -5.06
CA ASN A 37 10.53 -7.99 -5.81
C ASN A 37 9.53 -7.07 -6.53
N GLU A 38 9.46 -5.77 -6.19
CA GLU A 38 8.44 -4.82 -6.72
C GLU A 38 8.88 -4.00 -7.93
N ILE A 39 10.13 -4.10 -8.41
CA ILE A 39 10.58 -3.30 -9.57
C ILE A 39 9.77 -3.59 -10.86
N ASP A 40 8.95 -4.64 -10.88
CA ASP A 40 8.13 -5.00 -12.05
C ASP A 40 6.62 -4.99 -11.83
N GLU A 41 6.06 -4.70 -10.64
CA GLU A 41 4.60 -4.86 -10.45
C GLU A 41 3.76 -4.00 -11.40
N TRP A 42 4.19 -2.77 -11.70
CA TRP A 42 3.51 -1.91 -12.68
C TRP A 42 3.68 -2.41 -14.12
N GLN A 43 4.85 -2.94 -14.46
CA GLN A 43 5.15 -3.44 -15.82
C GLN A 43 4.55 -4.83 -16.07
N ASP A 44 4.31 -5.60 -15.00
CA ASP A 44 3.65 -6.90 -15.00
C ASP A 44 2.13 -6.79 -15.22
N LEU A 45 1.55 -5.61 -14.97
CA LEU A 45 0.16 -5.34 -15.33
C LEU A 45 -0.02 -5.33 -16.83
N SER A 46 -1.14 -5.90 -17.30
CA SER A 46 -1.58 -5.70 -18.67
C SER A 46 -1.80 -4.21 -18.94
N LYS A 47 -1.74 -3.81 -20.22
CA LYS A 47 -2.04 -2.43 -20.62
C LYS A 47 -3.42 -1.98 -20.15
N GLU A 48 -4.40 -2.86 -20.24
CA GLU A 48 -5.76 -2.61 -19.76
C GLU A 48 -5.78 -2.34 -18.26
N GLN A 49 -5.06 -3.14 -17.45
CA GLN A 49 -4.97 -2.92 -16.01
C GLN A 49 -4.31 -1.58 -15.67
N GLN A 50 -3.24 -1.21 -16.39
CA GLN A 50 -2.60 0.09 -16.23
C GLN A 50 -3.54 1.25 -16.60
N GLU A 51 -4.25 1.12 -17.72
CA GLU A 51 -5.23 2.11 -18.21
C GLU A 51 -6.39 2.31 -17.22
N GLU A 52 -6.96 1.23 -16.69
CA GLU A 52 -8.06 1.28 -15.72
C GLU A 52 -7.61 1.89 -14.37
N ILE A 53 -6.38 1.62 -13.91
CA ILE A 53 -5.84 2.26 -12.71
C ILE A 53 -5.68 3.76 -12.93
N LEU A 54 -5.11 4.17 -14.08
CA LEU A 54 -4.96 5.60 -14.42
C LEU A 54 -6.31 6.30 -14.54
N LEU A 55 -7.30 5.64 -15.15
CA LEU A 55 -8.67 6.13 -15.22
C LEU A 55 -9.26 6.33 -13.82
N GLY A 56 -9.08 5.37 -12.91
CA GLY A 56 -9.53 5.49 -11.53
C GLY A 56 -8.91 6.68 -10.79
N VAL A 57 -7.61 6.95 -11.00
CA VAL A 57 -6.94 8.14 -10.46
C VAL A 57 -7.55 9.43 -11.03
N GLU A 58 -7.76 9.50 -12.34
CA GLU A 58 -8.38 10.67 -12.98
C GLU A 58 -9.80 10.93 -12.48
N GLN A 59 -10.60 9.88 -12.28
CA GLN A 59 -11.95 9.98 -11.70
C GLN A 59 -11.92 10.51 -10.27
N LEU A 60 -10.95 10.08 -9.45
CA LEU A 60 -10.77 10.60 -8.10
C LEU A 60 -10.39 12.08 -8.11
N ASP A 61 -9.49 12.49 -8.99
CA ASP A 61 -9.08 13.90 -9.14
C ASP A 61 -10.24 14.80 -9.61
N LYS A 62 -11.17 14.25 -10.40
CA LYS A 62 -12.42 14.90 -10.80
C LYS A 62 -13.50 14.92 -9.70
N GLY A 63 -13.24 14.29 -8.55
CA GLY A 63 -14.19 14.17 -7.45
C GLY A 63 -15.31 13.15 -7.69
N GLU A 64 -15.12 12.23 -8.63
CA GLU A 64 -16.08 11.17 -8.97
C GLU A 64 -15.99 9.97 -8.01
N GLY A 65 -15.10 10.04 -7.02
CA GLY A 65 -14.98 9.05 -5.95
C GLY A 65 -16.28 8.90 -5.16
N ARG A 66 -16.62 7.66 -4.82
CA ARG A 66 -17.82 7.34 -4.02
C ARG A 66 -17.44 6.96 -2.59
N SER A 67 -18.19 7.46 -1.61
CA SER A 67 -17.94 7.09 -0.22
C SER A 67 -18.31 5.62 0.02
N HIS A 68 -17.58 4.95 0.92
CA HIS A 68 -17.87 3.57 1.30
C HIS A 68 -19.33 3.39 1.75
N LYS A 69 -19.88 4.36 2.50
CA LYS A 69 -21.26 4.34 2.97
C LYS A 69 -22.25 4.28 1.80
N ASP A 70 -22.06 5.13 0.80
CA ASP A 70 -22.96 5.22 -0.36
C ASP A 70 -22.87 3.96 -1.24
N VAL A 71 -21.66 3.43 -1.42
CA VAL A 71 -21.43 2.16 -2.14
C VAL A 71 -22.15 1.01 -1.43
N MET A 72 -22.00 0.90 -0.10
CA MET A 72 -22.63 -0.18 0.66
C MET A 72 -24.16 -0.06 0.70
N ALA A 73 -24.70 1.16 0.76
CA ALA A 73 -26.14 1.40 0.68
C ALA A 73 -26.71 0.94 -0.68
N ASP A 74 -26.04 1.29 -1.78
CA ASP A 74 -26.44 0.89 -3.13
C ASP A 74 -26.41 -0.63 -3.31
N LEU A 75 -25.35 -1.29 -2.85
CA LEU A 75 -25.21 -2.75 -2.99
C LEU A 75 -26.28 -3.49 -2.20
N ARG A 76 -26.55 -3.09 -0.94
CA ARG A 76 -27.63 -3.69 -0.15
C ARG A 76 -28.98 -3.51 -0.82
N LYS A 77 -29.27 -2.32 -1.35
CA LYS A 77 -30.51 -2.08 -2.09
C LYS A 77 -30.66 -2.96 -3.34
N ARG A 78 -29.56 -3.25 -4.04
CA ARG A 78 -29.61 -4.07 -5.27
C ARG A 78 -29.72 -5.57 -5.02
N TYR A 79 -29.18 -6.06 -3.90
CA TYR A 79 -28.95 -7.50 -3.69
C TYR A 79 -29.51 -8.04 -2.38
N THR A 80 -30.23 -7.26 -1.59
CA THR A 80 -30.79 -7.68 -0.29
C THR A 80 -32.33 -7.65 -0.24
N ASP A 81 -33.01 -7.25 -1.32
CA ASP A 81 -34.47 -7.43 -1.48
C ASP A 81 -34.78 -8.77 -2.18
N ASP A 82 -34.29 -9.88 -1.60
CA ASP A 82 -34.72 -11.26 -1.88
C ASP A 82 -35.37 -11.87 -0.62
#